data_AF-A0A553ERK6-F1
#
_entry.id   AF-A0A553ERK6-F1
#
_cell.length_a   1.000
_cell.length_b   1.000
_cell.length_c   1.000
_cell.angle_alpha   90.00
_cell.angle_beta   90.00
_cell.angle_gamma   90.00
#
_symmetry.space_group_name_H-M   'P 1'
#
loop_
_entity.id
_entity.type
_entity.pdbx_description
1 polymer ?
#
loop_
_entity_poly.entity_id
_entity_poly.type
_entity_poly.pdbx_seq_one_letter_code
_entity_poly.pdbx_strand_id
1 'polypeptide(L)'
;MRTVLFLVSIVFNIVGIATANEVFNRCDTLPSAQMDLFTYGSPSIVTSEMNFRNLFRNFPIYVDNANEIKLLYYHYVETIKNKKQIKSYVKRNFPPYVPNWGVAGSQGGNSDIGEFSTWRFTIEQDPFQTIDEDIVSKMMREVKIGYEVWEVVFKLWDTTYHYYMFVNAKTQAIVKWGNIFGANIPQSHIDFINRKYKRDAKKHIEVVPILHHQ
;
A
#
# COMPACT_ATOMS: atom_id res chain seq x y z
N MET A 1 16.33 -45.25 35.85
CA MET A 1 17.10 -44.60 34.77
C MET A 1 16.19 -44.27 33.61
N ARG A 2 15.87 -42.99 33.43
CA ARG A 2 15.84 -42.30 32.13
C ARG A 2 15.87 -40.81 32.44
N THR A 3 16.99 -40.22 32.06
CA THR A 3 17.41 -38.83 32.23
C THR A 3 17.10 -38.09 30.93
N VAL A 4 16.43 -36.94 30.97
CA VAL A 4 16.57 -35.77 30.07
C VAL A 4 16.02 -34.57 30.86
N LEU A 5 16.83 -33.85 31.65
CA LEU A 5 17.64 -32.66 31.33
C LEU A 5 16.89 -31.46 30.70
N PHE A 6 17.07 -30.33 31.41
CA PHE A 6 16.46 -28.99 31.33
C PHE A 6 16.69 -28.23 30.02
N LEU A 7 15.87 -27.19 29.81
CA LEU A 7 16.41 -25.84 29.53
C LEU A 7 15.49 -24.74 30.07
N VAL A 8 16.18 -23.77 30.68
CA VAL A 8 15.72 -22.67 31.53
C VAL A 8 15.04 -21.58 30.71
N SER A 9 13.90 -21.09 31.18
CA SER A 9 13.22 -19.90 30.64
C SER A 9 14.13 -18.68 30.75
N ILE A 10 14.67 -18.22 29.63
CA ILE A 10 15.36 -16.93 29.56
C ILE A 10 14.29 -15.83 29.55
N VAL A 11 14.17 -15.12 30.67
CA VAL A 11 13.47 -13.84 30.74
C VAL A 11 14.37 -12.79 30.10
N PHE A 12 14.05 -12.38 28.87
CA PHE A 12 14.63 -11.16 28.32
C PHE A 12 13.93 -9.95 28.95
N ASN A 13 14.64 -9.29 29.87
CA ASN A 13 14.40 -7.89 30.20
C ASN A 13 14.67 -7.07 28.94
N ILE A 14 13.61 -6.64 28.24
CA ILE A 14 13.73 -5.63 27.20
C ILE A 14 13.86 -4.28 27.90
N VAL A 15 15.09 -3.78 27.93
CA VAL A 15 15.42 -2.38 28.18
C VAL A 15 14.67 -1.56 27.12
N GLY A 16 13.73 -0.73 27.57
CA GLY A 16 12.94 0.14 26.72
C GLY A 16 13.82 1.17 26.01
N ILE A 17 13.63 1.28 24.68
CA ILE A 17 14.12 2.43 23.90
C ILE A 17 12.90 3.10 23.28
N ALA A 18 12.56 4.23 23.90
CA ALA A 18 11.78 5.38 23.46
C ALA A 18 10.61 5.16 22.48
N THR A 19 9.42 5.25 23.05
CA THR A 19 8.19 5.68 22.39
C THR A 19 8.39 7.05 21.73
N ALA A 20 8.23 7.15 20.41
CA ALA A 20 7.95 8.42 19.76
C ALA A 20 6.45 8.73 19.94
N ASN A 21 6.10 9.17 21.15
CA ASN A 21 4.86 9.91 21.37
C ASN A 21 4.97 11.28 20.71
N GLU A 22 3.86 11.67 20.10
CA GLU A 22 3.61 12.95 19.45
C GLU A 22 4.03 14.15 20.32
N VAL A 23 4.91 15.00 19.78
CA VAL A 23 4.98 16.41 20.16
C VAL A 23 5.04 17.21 18.85
N PHE A 24 3.89 17.78 18.50
CA PHE A 24 3.73 18.81 17.49
C PHE A 24 4.66 19.99 17.82
N ASN A 25 5.72 20.19 17.03
CA ASN A 25 6.34 21.51 16.92
C ASN A 25 5.84 22.17 15.63
N ARG A 26 5.08 23.26 15.82
CA ARG A 26 4.63 24.18 14.78
C ARG A 26 5.81 24.67 13.95
N CYS A 27 5.77 24.40 12.66
CA CYS A 27 6.31 25.28 11.65
C CYS A 27 5.28 25.34 10.52
N ASP A 28 4.77 26.54 10.25
CA ASP A 28 3.79 26.80 9.19
C ASP A 28 4.34 26.33 7.85
N THR A 29 3.91 25.14 7.44
CA THR A 29 4.02 24.62 6.09
C THR A 29 2.69 23.95 5.80
N LEU A 30 2.14 24.22 4.61
CA LEU A 30 0.89 23.64 4.11
C LEU A 30 0.74 22.18 4.58
N PRO A 31 -0.46 21.75 5.04
CA PRO A 31 -0.63 20.38 5.51
C PRO A 31 -0.04 19.46 4.45
N SER A 32 1.00 18.69 4.80
CA SER A 32 1.60 17.74 3.88
C SER A 32 0.46 16.86 3.41
N ALA A 33 -0.04 17.08 2.20
CA ALA A 33 -1.14 16.32 1.68
C ALA A 33 -0.69 14.86 1.77
N GLN A 34 -1.35 14.05 2.60
CA GLN A 34 -1.07 12.62 2.64
C GLN A 34 -1.37 12.11 1.23
N MET A 35 -0.34 11.68 0.52
CA MET A 35 -0.46 11.21 -0.85
C MET A 35 -0.49 9.68 -0.85
N ASP A 36 -1.42 9.13 -1.62
CA ASP A 36 -1.59 7.68 -1.76
C ASP A 36 -1.49 7.28 -3.23
N LEU A 37 -1.49 5.97 -3.47
CA LEU A 37 -1.38 5.40 -4.82
C LEU A 37 -2.49 5.85 -5.78
N PHE A 38 -3.65 6.27 -5.27
CA PHE A 38 -4.81 6.65 -6.08
C PHE A 38 -4.82 8.13 -6.47
N THR A 39 -4.16 8.99 -5.70
CA THR A 39 -4.22 10.45 -5.86
C THR A 39 -2.90 11.06 -6.31
N TYR A 40 -1.77 10.39 -6.05
CA TYR A 40 -0.46 10.93 -6.39
C TYR A 40 -0.29 11.22 -7.89
N GLY A 41 0.20 12.43 -8.19
CA GLY A 41 0.46 12.89 -9.55
C GLY A 41 -0.81 13.17 -10.37
N SER A 42 -1.96 13.35 -9.72
CA SER A 42 -3.23 13.70 -10.37
C SER A 42 -3.90 14.86 -9.63
N PRO A 43 -4.01 16.05 -10.25
CA PRO A 43 -4.45 17.28 -9.56
C PRO A 43 -5.93 17.27 -9.16
N SER A 44 -6.76 16.40 -9.75
CA SER A 44 -8.17 16.23 -9.37
C SER A 44 -8.71 14.89 -9.87
N ILE A 45 -9.31 14.10 -8.99
CA ILE A 45 -10.04 12.88 -9.37
C ILE A 45 -11.44 13.28 -9.83
N VAL A 46 -11.68 13.24 -11.15
CA VAL A 46 -12.99 13.60 -11.73
C VAL A 46 -13.87 12.39 -12.02
N THR A 47 -13.29 11.20 -12.16
CA THR A 47 -14.02 9.93 -12.26
C THR A 47 -13.44 8.89 -11.32
N SER A 48 -14.28 7.93 -10.91
CA SER A 48 -13.86 6.81 -10.07
C SER A 48 -12.74 5.99 -10.72
N GLU A 49 -12.82 5.76 -12.03
CA GLU A 49 -11.81 5.06 -12.83
C GLU A 49 -10.41 5.68 -12.70
N MET A 50 -10.31 7.01 -12.57
CA MET A 50 -9.00 7.68 -12.42
C MET A 50 -8.23 7.21 -11.19
N ASN A 51 -8.91 6.85 -10.10
CA ASN A 51 -8.25 6.26 -8.93
C ASN A 51 -7.48 4.99 -9.33
N PHE A 52 -8.09 4.13 -10.13
CA PHE A 52 -7.50 2.84 -10.54
C PHE A 52 -6.44 3.01 -11.61
N ARG A 53 -6.62 3.94 -12.56
CA ARG A 53 -5.56 4.35 -13.48
C ARG A 53 -4.32 4.84 -12.73
N ASN A 54 -4.52 5.66 -11.70
CA ASN A 54 -3.44 6.16 -10.86
C ASN A 54 -2.79 5.04 -10.05
N LEU A 55 -3.60 4.14 -9.44
CA LEU A 55 -3.08 2.97 -8.75
C LEU A 55 -2.14 2.16 -9.66
N PHE A 56 -2.59 1.79 -10.86
CA PHE A 56 -1.81 0.99 -11.80
C PHE A 56 -0.55 1.72 -12.30
N ARG A 57 -0.62 3.05 -12.45
CA ARG A 57 0.53 3.88 -12.84
C ARG A 57 1.55 4.01 -11.72
N ASN A 58 1.08 4.27 -10.49
CA ASN A 58 1.93 4.65 -9.36
C ASN A 58 2.50 3.43 -8.64
N PHE A 59 1.77 2.30 -8.61
CA PHE A 59 2.19 1.08 -7.92
C PHE A 59 3.60 0.60 -8.33
N PRO A 60 3.94 0.40 -9.61
CA PRO A 60 5.28 -0.06 -9.98
C PRO A 60 6.40 0.95 -9.73
N ILE A 61 6.07 2.21 -9.42
CA ILE A 61 7.04 3.30 -9.24
C ILE A 61 7.41 3.45 -7.76
N TYR A 62 6.41 3.40 -6.87
CA TYR A 62 6.55 3.76 -5.47
C TYR A 62 6.50 2.57 -4.51
N VAL A 63 6.35 1.34 -5.01
CA VAL A 63 6.32 0.12 -4.20
C VAL A 63 7.57 -0.71 -4.49
N ASP A 64 8.44 -0.92 -3.50
CA ASP A 64 9.71 -1.61 -3.72
C ASP A 64 9.53 -3.06 -4.19
N ASN A 65 8.50 -3.76 -3.71
CA ASN A 65 8.19 -5.14 -4.11
C ASN A 65 7.07 -5.26 -5.13
N ALA A 66 6.90 -4.24 -5.98
CA ALA A 66 5.91 -4.30 -7.06
C ALA A 66 6.14 -5.46 -8.06
N ASN A 67 7.37 -5.95 -8.17
CA ASN A 67 7.70 -7.12 -8.98
C ASN A 67 7.13 -8.44 -8.42
N GLU A 68 6.88 -8.51 -7.11
CA GLU A 68 6.28 -9.66 -6.43
C GLU A 68 4.74 -9.63 -6.50
N ILE A 69 4.14 -8.45 -6.72
CA ILE A 69 2.69 -8.21 -6.76
C ILE A 69 2.31 -7.64 -8.13
N LYS A 70 1.80 -8.47 -9.03
CA LYS A 70 1.45 -8.06 -10.39
C LYS A 70 -0.01 -7.63 -10.46
N LEU A 71 -0.26 -6.33 -10.55
CA LEU A 71 -1.58 -5.81 -10.90
C LEU A 71 -1.92 -6.20 -12.34
N LEU A 72 -2.99 -6.97 -12.55
CA LEU A 72 -3.35 -7.50 -13.87
C LEU A 72 -4.31 -6.57 -14.60
N TYR A 73 -5.47 -6.29 -14.00
CA TYR A 73 -6.46 -5.37 -14.53
C TYR A 73 -7.43 -4.92 -13.44
N TYR A 74 -8.24 -3.92 -13.76
CA TYR A 74 -9.34 -3.45 -12.94
C TYR A 74 -10.58 -3.24 -13.81
N HIS A 75 -11.77 -3.39 -13.23
CA HIS A 75 -13.01 -3.06 -13.91
C HIS A 75 -14.13 -2.70 -12.93
N TYR A 76 -15.08 -1.91 -13.41
CA TYR A 76 -16.31 -1.60 -12.68
C TYR A 76 -17.20 -2.85 -12.59
N VAL A 77 -17.71 -3.14 -11.40
CA VAL A 77 -18.59 -4.28 -11.15
C VAL A 77 -20.05 -3.83 -11.12
N GLU A 78 -20.42 -3.02 -10.12
CA GLU A 78 -21.77 -2.48 -9.98
C GLU A 78 -21.83 -1.35 -8.95
N THR A 79 -23.00 -0.73 -8.83
CA THR A 79 -23.34 0.16 -7.72
C THR A 79 -24.08 -0.62 -6.64
N ILE A 80 -23.71 -0.42 -5.38
CA ILE A 80 -24.31 -1.09 -4.22
C ILE A 80 -25.78 -0.68 -4.06
N LYS A 81 -26.66 -1.68 -4.01
CA LYS A 81 -28.13 -1.54 -3.90
C LYS A 81 -28.64 -1.85 -2.50
N ASN A 82 -27.92 -2.66 -1.72
CA ASN A 82 -28.35 -3.07 -0.38
C ASN A 82 -27.20 -3.48 0.54
N LYS A 83 -27.50 -3.59 1.85
CA LYS A 83 -26.52 -3.99 2.88
C LYS A 83 -25.98 -5.42 2.69
N LYS A 84 -26.73 -6.33 2.04
CA LYS A 84 -26.26 -7.70 1.78
C LYS A 84 -25.09 -7.69 0.78
N GLN A 85 -25.12 -6.82 -0.23
CA GLN A 85 -24.00 -6.64 -1.15
C GLN A 85 -22.76 -6.10 -0.44
N ILE A 86 -22.91 -5.08 0.42
CA ILE A 86 -21.80 -4.57 1.25
C ILE A 86 -21.16 -5.73 2.02
N LYS A 87 -21.99 -6.51 2.71
CA LYS A 87 -21.52 -7.67 3.48
C LYS A 87 -20.79 -8.70 2.61
N SER A 88 -21.31 -8.97 1.43
CA SER A 88 -20.72 -9.95 0.50
C SER A 88 -19.36 -9.48 -0.01
N TYR A 89 -19.25 -8.25 -0.52
CA TYR A 89 -18.01 -7.74 -1.09
C TYR A 89 -16.93 -7.52 -0.04
N VAL A 90 -17.28 -6.89 1.09
CA VAL A 90 -16.30 -6.65 2.16
C VAL A 90 -15.72 -7.98 2.66
N LYS A 91 -16.55 -9.01 2.88
CA LYS A 91 -16.04 -10.34 3.31
C LYS A 91 -15.07 -10.99 2.32
N ARG A 92 -15.22 -10.73 1.02
CA ARG A 92 -14.33 -11.29 -0.02
C ARG A 92 -12.96 -10.62 -0.07
N ASN A 93 -12.76 -9.51 0.64
CA ASN A 93 -11.48 -8.82 0.73
C ASN A 93 -10.58 -9.34 1.86
N PHE A 94 -11.05 -10.32 2.63
CA PHE A 94 -10.35 -10.86 3.79
C PHE A 94 -10.18 -12.39 3.65
N PRO A 95 -9.38 -13.01 4.52
CA PRO A 95 -9.28 -14.45 4.56
C PRO A 95 -10.64 -15.17 4.61
N PRO A 96 -10.77 -16.31 3.93
CA PRO A 96 -9.74 -17.05 3.19
C PRO A 96 -9.52 -16.57 1.74
N TYR A 97 -10.18 -15.49 1.29
CA TYR A 97 -10.20 -15.11 -0.12
C TYR A 97 -8.99 -14.29 -0.55
N VAL A 98 -8.53 -13.39 0.32
CA VAL A 98 -7.39 -12.51 0.09
C VAL A 98 -6.51 -12.57 1.34
N PRO A 99 -5.17 -12.68 1.20
CA PRO A 99 -4.27 -12.71 2.35
C PRO A 99 -4.32 -11.38 3.10
N ASN A 100 -4.20 -11.45 4.42
CA ASN A 100 -3.86 -10.28 5.20
C ASN A 100 -2.47 -9.79 4.82
N TRP A 101 -2.37 -8.48 4.75
CA TRP A 101 -1.10 -7.82 4.51
C TRP A 101 -1.01 -6.52 5.30
N GLY A 102 0.20 -5.99 5.36
CA GLY A 102 0.50 -4.69 5.93
C GLY A 102 1.35 -3.89 4.95
N VAL A 103 1.72 -2.70 5.40
CA VAL A 103 2.68 -1.85 4.72
C VAL A 103 3.79 -1.52 5.70
N ALA A 104 5.03 -1.71 5.27
CA ALA A 104 6.21 -1.37 6.04
C ALA A 104 7.12 -0.47 5.21
N GLY A 105 7.80 0.46 5.88
CA GLY A 105 8.78 1.33 5.26
C GLY A 105 9.98 1.55 6.15
N SER A 106 11.10 1.87 5.54
CA SER A 106 12.34 2.24 6.22
C SER A 106 13.04 3.36 5.46
N GLN A 107 13.77 4.20 6.17
CA GLN A 107 14.55 5.27 5.56
C GLN A 107 15.86 5.42 6.34
N GLY A 108 16.94 5.69 5.61
CA GLY A 108 18.24 5.94 6.23
C GLY A 108 19.22 6.59 5.26
N GLY A 109 20.28 7.15 5.82
CA GLY A 109 21.42 7.67 5.08
C GLY A 109 22.67 7.51 5.91
N ASN A 110 23.40 6.41 5.69
CA ASN A 110 24.73 6.21 6.23
C ASN A 110 25.76 6.22 5.10
N SER A 111 26.96 6.74 5.39
CA SER A 111 28.05 7.01 4.44
C SER A 111 28.45 5.82 3.58
N ASP A 112 28.25 4.60 4.07
CA ASP A 112 28.83 3.40 3.46
C ASP A 112 27.87 2.71 2.47
N ILE A 113 26.56 2.98 2.58
CA ILE A 113 25.50 2.35 1.76
C ILE A 113 24.76 3.40 0.90
N GLY A 114 24.95 4.69 1.22
CA GLY A 114 24.21 5.79 0.59
C GLY A 114 22.81 5.97 1.18
N GLU A 115 22.10 6.97 0.66
CA GLU A 115 20.70 7.26 1.02
C GLU A 115 19.78 6.15 0.48
N PHE A 116 18.88 5.65 1.31
CA PHE A 116 17.84 4.70 0.93
C PHE A 116 16.48 5.06 1.52
N SER A 117 15.42 4.69 0.81
CA SER A 117 14.05 4.71 1.33
C SER A 117 13.28 3.55 0.72
N THR A 118 12.56 2.81 1.56
CA THR A 118 11.69 1.69 1.16
C THR A 118 10.26 1.91 1.65
N TRP A 119 9.31 1.45 0.86
CA TRP A 119 7.88 1.36 1.11
C TRP A 119 7.34 0.14 0.37
N ARG A 120 6.96 -0.90 1.14
CA ARG A 120 6.62 -2.21 0.58
C ARG A 120 5.44 -2.85 1.28
N PHE A 121 4.73 -3.71 0.55
CA PHE A 121 3.68 -4.55 1.13
C PHE A 121 4.31 -5.76 1.82
N THR A 122 3.83 -6.08 3.02
CA THR A 122 4.29 -7.22 3.82
C THR A 122 3.16 -8.19 4.03
N ILE A 123 3.37 -9.47 3.72
CA ILE A 123 2.38 -10.52 3.99
C ILE A 123 2.60 -11.01 5.42
N GLU A 124 1.52 -11.18 6.19
CA GLU A 124 1.62 -11.71 7.55
C GLU A 124 2.16 -13.15 7.54
N GLN A 125 2.76 -13.59 8.66
CA GLN A 125 3.32 -14.94 8.77
C GLN A 125 2.25 -16.02 8.59
N ASP A 126 1.02 -15.75 9.03
CA ASP A 126 -0.15 -16.57 8.73
C ASP A 126 -1.29 -15.71 8.18
N PRO A 127 -1.24 -15.38 6.87
CA PRO A 127 -2.08 -14.34 6.31
C PRO A 127 -3.52 -14.80 6.09
N PHE A 128 -3.88 -16.04 6.44
CA PHE A 128 -5.23 -16.58 6.24
C PHE A 128 -5.93 -17.01 7.54
N GLN A 129 -5.27 -16.96 8.69
CA GLN A 129 -5.86 -17.48 9.94
C GLN A 129 -6.73 -16.47 10.70
N THR A 130 -6.35 -15.20 10.78
CA THR A 130 -7.02 -14.23 11.67
C THR A 130 -7.58 -13.05 10.90
N ILE A 131 -8.90 -12.87 10.93
CA ILE A 131 -9.55 -11.67 10.40
C ILE A 131 -9.58 -10.61 11.51
N ASP A 132 -9.15 -9.39 11.21
CA ASP A 132 -9.41 -8.25 12.09
C ASP A 132 -10.89 -7.84 11.98
N GLU A 133 -11.71 -8.31 12.93
CA GLU A 133 -13.14 -8.03 12.97
C GLU A 133 -13.46 -6.54 13.13
N ASP A 134 -12.57 -5.74 13.72
CA ASP A 134 -12.76 -4.29 13.85
C ASP A 134 -12.57 -3.59 12.50
N ILE A 135 -11.55 -3.97 11.72
CA ILE A 135 -11.37 -3.47 10.35
C ILE A 135 -12.57 -3.85 9.47
N VAL A 136 -13.02 -5.10 9.53
CA VAL A 136 -14.22 -5.53 8.79
C VAL A 136 -15.42 -4.70 9.19
N SER A 137 -15.64 -4.52 10.50
CA SER A 137 -16.77 -3.73 11.02
C SER A 137 -16.70 -2.26 10.61
N LYS A 138 -15.51 -1.66 10.61
CA LYS A 138 -15.26 -0.30 10.10
C LYS A 138 -15.59 -0.20 8.62
N MET A 139 -15.11 -1.12 7.79
CA MET A 139 -15.46 -1.16 6.35
C MET A 139 -16.97 -1.24 6.13
N MET A 140 -17.66 -2.13 6.84
CA MET A 140 -19.12 -2.28 6.74
C MET A 140 -19.88 -1.01 7.13
N ARG A 141 -19.31 -0.19 8.03
CA ARG A 141 -19.89 1.10 8.42
C ARG A 141 -19.60 2.19 7.39
N GLU A 142 -18.40 2.23 6.82
CA GLU A 142 -17.97 3.28 5.88
C GLU A 142 -18.60 3.12 4.48
N VAL A 143 -18.74 1.89 4.02
CA VAL A 143 -19.35 1.60 2.72
C VAL A 143 -20.86 1.81 2.80
N LYS A 144 -21.42 2.55 1.84
CA LYS A 144 -22.86 2.88 1.80
C LYS A 144 -23.53 2.39 0.54
N ILE A 145 -24.86 2.26 0.59
CA ILE A 145 -25.70 2.08 -0.60
C ILE A 145 -25.46 3.28 -1.54
N GLY A 146 -25.34 2.99 -2.84
CA GLY A 146 -24.98 3.97 -3.87
C GLY A 146 -23.49 4.11 -4.13
N TYR A 147 -22.61 3.46 -3.36
CA TYR A 147 -21.18 3.41 -3.69
C TYR A 147 -20.93 2.48 -4.89
N GLU A 148 -19.93 2.79 -5.69
CA GLU A 148 -19.46 1.93 -6.77
C GLU A 148 -18.55 0.84 -6.21
N VAL A 149 -18.64 -0.34 -6.79
CA VAL A 149 -17.74 -1.47 -6.56
C VAL A 149 -16.88 -1.63 -7.80
N TRP A 150 -15.57 -1.64 -7.58
CA TRP A 150 -14.57 -1.93 -8.59
C TRP A 150 -13.78 -3.15 -8.16
N GLU A 151 -13.49 -4.06 -9.09
CA GLU A 151 -12.61 -5.20 -8.84
C GLU A 151 -11.21 -4.88 -9.35
N VAL A 152 -10.20 -5.09 -8.50
CA VAL A 152 -8.78 -5.12 -8.86
C VAL A 152 -8.33 -6.57 -8.80
N VAL A 153 -7.86 -7.08 -9.93
CA VAL A 153 -7.32 -8.43 -10.04
C VAL A 153 -5.80 -8.34 -10.04
N PHE A 154 -5.16 -9.09 -9.15
CA PHE A 154 -3.71 -9.10 -9.01
C PHE A 154 -3.18 -10.51 -8.79
N LYS A 155 -1.93 -10.75 -9.20
CA LYS A 155 -1.20 -11.97 -8.91
C LYS A 155 -0.22 -11.70 -7.77
N LEU A 156 -0.25 -12.54 -6.75
CA LEU A 156 0.77 -12.60 -5.71
C LEU A 156 1.31 -14.03 -5.70
N TRP A 157 2.64 -14.15 -5.89
CA TRP A 157 3.29 -15.42 -6.19
C TRP A 157 2.63 -16.13 -7.39
N ASP A 158 2.05 -17.31 -7.17
CA ASP A 158 1.35 -18.11 -8.19
C ASP A 158 -0.17 -18.08 -8.10
N THR A 159 -0.72 -17.28 -7.19
CA THR A 159 -2.17 -17.18 -6.98
C THR A 159 -2.71 -15.86 -7.51
N THR A 160 -3.88 -15.93 -8.17
CA THR A 160 -4.64 -14.75 -8.60
C THR A 160 -5.71 -14.43 -7.57
N TYR A 161 -5.78 -13.16 -7.17
CA TYR A 161 -6.70 -12.66 -6.17
C TYR A 161 -7.64 -11.62 -6.77
N HIS A 162 -8.87 -11.60 -6.26
CA HIS A 162 -9.91 -10.66 -6.64
C HIS A 162 -10.22 -9.77 -5.45
N TYR A 163 -9.97 -8.47 -5.58
CA TYR A 163 -10.11 -7.51 -4.50
C TYR A 163 -11.10 -6.41 -4.85
N TYR A 164 -12.09 -6.20 -3.99
CA TYR A 164 -13.17 -5.25 -4.23
C TYR A 164 -12.89 -3.91 -3.55
N MET A 165 -12.82 -2.84 -4.33
CA MET A 165 -12.71 -1.48 -3.83
C MET A 165 -14.03 -0.76 -3.91
N PHE A 166 -14.27 0.12 -2.94
CA PHE A 166 -15.50 0.89 -2.84
C PHE A 166 -15.20 2.36 -3.08
N VAL A 167 -15.95 2.98 -3.99
CA VAL A 167 -15.81 4.40 -4.33
C VAL A 167 -17.12 5.11 -4.04
N ASN A 168 -17.04 6.25 -3.35
CA ASN A 168 -18.20 7.12 -3.21
C ASN A 168 -18.51 7.75 -4.57
N ALA A 169 -19.61 7.33 -5.21
CA ALA A 169 -20.00 7.75 -6.56
C ALA A 169 -20.19 9.27 -6.72
N LYS A 170 -20.38 10.02 -5.62
CA LYS A 170 -20.56 11.48 -5.65
C LYS A 170 -19.23 12.21 -5.57
N THR A 171 -18.33 11.78 -4.68
CA THR A 171 -17.06 12.46 -4.41
C THR A 171 -15.88 11.85 -5.16
N GLN A 172 -16.08 10.70 -5.81
CA GLN A 172 -15.04 9.88 -6.42
C GLN A 172 -13.96 9.37 -5.45
N ALA A 173 -14.19 9.50 -4.14
CA ALA A 173 -13.23 9.10 -3.12
C ALA A 173 -13.28 7.59 -2.86
N ILE A 174 -12.10 6.96 -2.88
CA ILE A 174 -11.88 5.57 -2.46
C ILE A 174 -12.09 5.45 -0.94
N VAL A 175 -12.82 4.43 -0.50
CA VAL A 175 -12.83 4.02 0.92
C VAL A 175 -11.46 3.44 1.28
N LYS A 176 -10.81 4.03 2.29
CA LYS A 176 -9.44 3.68 2.70
C LYS A 176 -9.36 2.60 3.78
N TRP A 177 -10.34 2.54 4.68
CA TRP A 177 -10.35 1.55 5.75
C TRP A 177 -10.38 0.14 5.19
N GLY A 178 -9.47 -0.72 5.68
CA GLY A 178 -9.28 -2.09 5.20
C GLY A 178 -8.94 -2.21 3.71
N ASN A 179 -8.72 -1.08 3.02
CA ASN A 179 -8.26 -1.07 1.64
C ASN A 179 -6.79 -1.43 1.63
N ILE A 180 -6.50 -2.59 1.06
CA ILE A 180 -5.18 -3.16 1.05
C ILE A 180 -4.19 -2.18 0.36
N PHE A 181 -4.60 -1.47 -0.69
CA PHE A 181 -3.78 -0.46 -1.40
C PHE A 181 -3.99 0.98 -0.87
N GLY A 182 -4.78 1.14 0.19
CA GLY A 182 -5.20 2.44 0.74
C GLY A 182 -4.17 3.15 1.59
N ALA A 183 -3.02 2.55 1.85
CA ALA A 183 -1.98 3.13 2.69
C ALA A 183 -1.37 4.39 2.06
N ASN A 184 -1.06 5.37 2.92
CA ASN A 184 -0.37 6.58 2.52
C ASN A 184 1.11 6.30 2.27
N ILE A 185 1.65 6.94 1.24
CA ILE A 185 3.08 6.92 0.93
C ILE A 185 3.72 8.09 1.67
N PRO A 186 4.78 7.87 2.48
CA PRO A 186 5.51 8.96 3.11
C PRO A 186 6.07 9.92 2.07
N GLN A 187 5.91 11.23 2.27
CA GLN A 187 6.43 12.24 1.34
C GLN A 187 7.95 12.10 1.13
N SER A 188 8.68 11.76 2.19
CA SER A 188 10.12 11.53 2.10
C SER A 188 10.50 10.40 1.14
N HIS A 189 9.67 9.36 1.05
CA HIS A 189 9.84 8.26 0.10
C HIS A 189 9.56 8.72 -1.33
N ILE A 190 8.46 9.46 -1.55
CA ILE A 190 8.13 10.04 -2.85
C ILE A 190 9.29 10.90 -3.37
N ASP A 191 9.82 11.78 -2.52
CA ASP A 191 10.90 12.68 -2.89
C ASP A 191 12.19 11.91 -3.21
N PHE A 192 12.51 10.87 -2.43
CA PHE A 192 13.64 9.99 -2.67
C PHE A 192 13.53 9.29 -4.04
N ILE A 193 12.39 8.65 -4.32
CA ILE A 193 12.15 7.95 -5.59
C ILE A 193 12.22 8.93 -6.77
N ASN A 194 11.58 10.09 -6.67
CA ASN A 194 11.59 11.10 -7.73
C ASN A 194 13.02 11.64 -8.00
N ARG A 195 13.84 11.82 -6.96
CA ARG A 195 15.26 12.18 -7.12
C ARG A 195 16.04 11.06 -7.81
N LYS A 196 15.81 9.80 -7.42
CA LYS A 196 16.45 8.63 -8.03
C LYS A 196 16.13 8.53 -9.52
N TYR A 197 14.86 8.57 -9.91
CA TYR A 197 14.44 8.56 -11.32
C TYR A 197 15.05 9.69 -12.14
N LYS A 198 15.09 10.92 -11.61
CA LYS A 198 15.74 12.05 -12.30
C LYS A 198 17.24 11.83 -12.52
N ARG A 199 17.95 11.23 -11.55
CA ARG A 199 19.37 10.90 -11.70
C ARG A 199 19.58 9.81 -12.76
N ASP A 200 18.77 8.77 -12.73
CA ASP A 200 18.89 7.64 -13.66
C ASP A 200 18.54 8.04 -15.11
N ALA A 201 17.52 8.90 -15.29
CA ALA A 201 17.19 9.47 -16.59
C ALA A 201 18.32 10.35 -17.16
N LYS A 202 19.00 11.14 -16.32
CA LYS A 202 20.17 11.93 -16.75
C LYS A 202 21.34 11.06 -17.18
N LYS A 203 21.63 9.98 -16.44
CA LYS A 203 22.69 9.01 -16.82
C LYS A 203 22.41 8.35 -18.17
N HIS A 204 21.15 8.07 -18.51
CA HIS A 204 20.81 7.48 -19.82
C HIS A 204 21.00 8.44 -21.01
N ILE A 205 20.89 9.76 -20.80
CA ILE A 205 21.10 10.76 -21.85
C ILE A 205 22.60 10.96 -22.13
N GLU A 206 23.46 10.84 -21.11
CA GLU A 206 24.91 11.02 -21.25
C GLU A 206 25.65 9.83 -21.90
N VAL A 207 25.00 8.66 -22.04
CA VAL A 207 25.61 7.42 -22.55
C VAL A 207 25.25 7.13 -24.01
N VAL A 208 24.75 8.12 -24.77
CA VAL A 208 24.62 8.02 -26.24
C VAL A 208 25.80 8.76 -26.89
N PRO A 209 26.92 8.09 -27.23
CA PRO A 209 27.94 8.72 -28.03
C PRO A 209 27.37 8.96 -29.44
N ILE A 210 27.41 10.23 -29.85
CA ILE A 210 27.24 10.62 -31.24
C ILE A 210 28.38 9.96 -32.02
N LEU A 211 28.10 8.84 -32.69
CA LEU A 211 28.98 8.30 -33.71
C LEU A 211 29.00 9.29 -34.88
N HIS A 212 29.99 10.19 -34.87
CA HIS A 212 30.38 10.90 -36.08
C HIS A 212 30.97 9.86 -37.04
N HIS A 213 30.19 9.51 -38.07
CA HIS A 213 30.75 8.89 -39.26
C HIS A 213 31.71 9.89 -39.91
N GLN A 214 32.99 9.52 -39.97
CA GLN A 214 33.97 10.07 -40.89
C GLN A 214 33.97 9.25 -42.18
#